data_AF-A0A1F8GFS1-F1
#
_entry.id   AF-A0A1F8GFS1-F1
#
_cell.length_a   1.000
_cell.length_b   1.000
_cell.length_c   1.000
_cell.angle_alpha   90.00
_cell.angle_beta   90.00
_cell.angle_gamma   90.00
#
_symmetry.space_group_name_H-M   'P 1'
#
loop_
_entity.id
_entity.type
_entity.pdbx_description
1 polymer ?
#
loop_
_entity_poly.entity_id
_entity_poly.type
_entity_poly.pdbx_seq_one_letter_code
_entity_poly.pdbx_strand_id
1 'polypeptide(L)'
;MRSILEEKLDKYIKDEFVYDFNIPETGLYVIEITGRARSWLQNTLRFVSFLKDDDLAVKIDDKEFPKLNGKRGLFDSETAWNGNKLSGLQQTNMFLINLETGQHSLNFFADQLPLLETVIVYHSQNQKIITLNQFPKIEAGNRRPWLSVVLVNLSLEKLGIQASANKKQNRDDNDLQLKINGQRQVNDIPKSHKYWYWCGRVLKGQSKTFDKKLNLAAGLHYIELWTDNTPVLEKVELTLAKSHDNLGSAINIITYTYRGVYGNEDYNRYDTTIETVVDDWNNEFLNQTDPPPELLDPNLVKAMIYVETRVGYYENDVDEYPSHPDIMQVADPRNKAIHVLLDDGEEETEYEVVNGKLKRLFEQEANASTPEASIKWGVRWLYHKAQNNIQESSNWRREWVSWKEVVLRYGPGTKDYRDRVWKIYKNGIDPQGNKLWFMLLPLLLLPALVFSLFVLQGKTYVTFEDIKGTEDYLTKAHILNGVWFQHLPLAITRSSAGNFLAMDRKKPIYVKYLDIDKDGRDEILISGKYLAHFTHYLLKKEGNQYRIVYHNSEFDALKEAFRTKKIEFLEFKEVEGGLSLEAVENYPLHYRNAPGQLWATYYFFDPQGGNYKFYKTVKQDLN
;
A
#
# COMPACT_ATOMS: atom_id res chain seq x y z
N MET A 1 -7.55 6.34 35.69
CA MET A 1 -6.63 5.33 35.14
C MET A 1 -5.37 5.31 36.00
N ARG A 2 -4.72 4.16 36.14
CA ARG A 2 -3.49 4.00 36.93
C ARG A 2 -2.34 3.68 35.98
N SER A 3 -1.27 4.48 35.99
CA SER A 3 -0.04 4.10 35.27
C SER A 3 0.57 2.88 35.93
N ILE A 4 0.86 1.85 35.14
CA ILE A 4 1.58 0.66 35.59
C ILE A 4 3.00 0.60 35.04
N LEU A 5 3.29 1.37 33.99
CA LEU A 5 4.58 1.46 33.34
C LEU A 5 4.74 2.85 32.72
N GLU A 6 5.89 3.48 32.92
CA GLU A 6 6.27 4.72 32.29
C GLU A 6 7.76 4.67 31.95
N GLU A 7 8.09 4.63 30.66
CA GLU A 7 9.45 4.53 30.17
C GLU A 7 9.76 5.72 29.26
N LYS A 8 10.83 6.43 29.59
CA LYS A 8 11.39 7.50 28.77
C LYS A 8 12.59 6.95 28.00
N LEU A 9 12.39 6.71 26.71
CA LEU A 9 13.36 6.04 25.84
C LEU A 9 14.31 7.02 25.16
N ASP A 10 13.80 8.14 24.65
CA ASP A 10 14.56 9.13 23.84
C ASP A 10 15.50 8.47 22.82
N LYS A 11 15.00 7.45 22.12
CA LYS A 11 15.80 6.52 21.31
C LYS A 11 15.50 6.68 19.82
N TYR A 12 16.55 6.91 19.02
CA TYR A 12 16.43 6.80 17.58
C TYR A 12 16.33 5.33 17.16
N ILE A 13 15.28 5.00 16.41
CA ILE A 13 15.03 3.61 15.97
C ILE A 13 15.63 3.44 14.58
N LYS A 14 16.37 2.34 14.39
CA LYS A 14 16.92 1.93 13.11
C LYS A 14 16.41 0.53 12.80
N ASP A 15 15.78 0.37 11.64
CA ASP A 15 15.16 -0.87 11.17
C ASP A 15 14.03 -1.37 12.09
N GLU A 16 14.35 -2.03 13.21
CA GLU A 16 13.39 -2.58 14.15
C GLU A 16 13.82 -2.42 15.62
N PHE A 17 12.86 -2.26 16.52
CA PHE A 17 13.08 -2.26 17.97
C PHE A 17 11.90 -2.92 18.69
N VAL A 18 12.19 -3.91 19.53
CA VAL A 18 11.19 -4.60 20.34
C VAL A 18 11.27 -4.10 21.77
N TYR A 19 10.13 -3.75 22.37
CA TYR A 19 9.98 -3.37 23.76
C TYR A 19 8.99 -4.30 24.45
N ASP A 20 9.51 -5.20 25.29
CA ASP A 20 8.72 -6.15 26.06
C ASP A 20 8.26 -5.54 27.39
N PHE A 21 7.03 -5.87 27.80
CA PHE A 21 6.47 -5.46 29.08
C PHE A 21 5.51 -6.53 29.62
N ASN A 22 5.28 -6.52 30.93
CA ASN A 22 4.39 -7.48 31.58
C ASN A 22 3.10 -6.80 32.04
N ILE A 23 1.98 -7.47 31.78
CA ILE A 23 0.66 -7.10 32.26
C ILE A 23 0.32 -7.96 33.49
N PRO A 24 0.05 -7.33 34.66
CA PRO A 24 -0.17 -8.04 35.91
C PRO A 24 -1.57 -8.65 36.03
N GLU A 25 -2.56 -8.13 35.29
CA GLU A 25 -3.95 -8.57 35.33
C GLU A 25 -4.62 -8.38 33.96
N THR A 26 -5.44 -9.35 33.53
CA THR A 26 -6.23 -9.21 32.31
C THR A 26 -7.22 -8.05 32.43
N GLY A 27 -7.26 -7.17 31.43
CA GLY A 27 -8.15 -6.01 31.48
C GLY A 27 -7.98 -5.03 30.32
N LEU A 28 -8.65 -3.88 30.45
CA LEU A 28 -8.60 -2.79 29.47
C LEU A 28 -7.43 -1.84 29.80
N TYR A 29 -6.53 -1.69 28.84
CA TYR A 29 -5.35 -0.85 28.95
C TYR A 29 -5.39 0.31 27.96
N VAL A 30 -4.69 1.39 28.33
CA VAL A 30 -4.33 2.48 27.43
C VAL A 30 -2.82 2.48 27.28
N ILE A 31 -2.32 2.19 26.08
CA ILE A 31 -0.90 2.31 25.76
C ILE A 31 -0.68 3.64 25.04
N GLU A 32 0.01 4.57 25.69
CA GLU A 32 0.42 5.84 25.12
C GLU A 32 1.84 5.73 24.58
N ILE A 33 2.02 6.03 23.29
CA ILE A 33 3.33 6.02 22.64
C ILE A 33 3.55 7.37 21.98
N THR A 34 4.70 7.97 22.24
CA THR A 34 5.08 9.27 21.69
C THR A 34 6.35 9.16 20.87
N GLY A 35 6.35 9.81 19.70
CA GLY A 35 7.49 9.81 18.79
C GLY A 35 7.50 10.99 17.82
N ARG A 36 8.60 11.08 17.06
CA ARG A 36 8.86 12.11 16.06
C ARG A 36 9.49 11.50 14.82
N ALA A 37 9.19 12.10 13.68
CA ALA A 37 9.78 11.72 12.41
C ALA A 37 10.03 12.98 11.56
N ARG A 38 11.20 13.06 10.90
CA ARG A 38 11.59 14.24 10.10
C ARG A 38 11.15 14.12 8.66
N SER A 39 10.82 15.24 8.03
CA SER A 39 10.47 15.25 6.62
C SER A 39 11.71 15.08 5.73
N TRP A 40 11.49 14.66 4.47
CA TRP A 40 12.59 14.52 3.51
C TRP A 40 13.36 15.84 3.33
N LEU A 41 12.68 16.98 3.43
CA LEU A 41 13.29 18.30 3.33
C LEU A 41 14.25 18.56 4.50
N GLN A 42 13.86 18.18 5.73
CA GLN A 42 14.73 18.31 6.90
C GLN A 42 15.94 17.37 6.83
N ASN A 43 15.74 16.16 6.33
CA ASN A 43 16.83 15.19 6.13
C ASN A 43 17.81 15.65 5.04
N THR A 44 17.29 16.22 3.95
CA THR A 44 18.09 16.77 2.85
C THR A 44 18.90 17.99 3.30
N LEU A 45 18.28 18.94 4.01
CA LEU A 45 18.97 20.12 4.54
C LEU A 45 20.07 19.78 5.56
N ARG A 46 19.99 18.60 6.19
CA ARG A 46 20.98 18.11 7.15
C ARG A 46 21.98 17.12 6.54
N PHE A 47 21.92 16.88 5.22
CA PHE A 47 22.77 15.92 4.52
C PHE A 47 22.71 14.49 5.11
N VAL A 48 21.58 14.10 5.73
CA VAL A 48 21.39 12.77 6.33
C VAL A 48 20.99 11.77 5.25
N SER A 49 19.99 12.12 4.44
CA SER A 49 19.54 11.33 3.29
C SER A 49 18.91 12.25 2.24
N PHE A 50 19.12 11.93 0.96
CA PHE A 50 18.50 12.67 -0.14
C PHE A 50 17.12 12.06 -0.45
N LEU A 51 16.07 12.88 -0.37
CA LEU A 51 14.69 12.54 -0.78
C LEU A 51 14.01 11.42 0.04
N LYS A 52 14.43 11.16 1.28
CA LYS A 52 13.76 10.20 2.18
C LYS A 52 13.36 10.87 3.50
N ASP A 53 12.09 10.76 3.88
CA ASP A 53 11.62 11.07 5.23
C ASP A 53 11.95 9.95 6.21
N ASP A 54 11.91 10.28 7.50
CA ASP A 54 11.86 9.27 8.55
C ASP A 54 10.42 8.81 8.71
N ASP A 55 10.19 7.53 8.96
CA ASP A 55 8.87 7.00 9.32
C ASP A 55 8.99 6.00 10.47
N LEU A 56 8.05 6.02 11.42
CA LEU A 56 7.93 5.00 12.47
C LEU A 56 6.55 4.36 12.41
N ALA A 57 6.49 3.05 12.65
CA ALA A 57 5.26 2.31 12.85
C ALA A 57 5.41 1.36 14.04
N VAL A 58 4.29 0.88 14.57
CA VAL A 58 4.26 -0.01 15.72
C VAL A 58 3.27 -1.15 15.48
N LYS A 59 3.61 -2.34 15.97
CA LYS A 59 2.69 -3.45 16.23
C LYS A 59 2.63 -3.70 17.73
N ILE A 60 1.46 -4.10 18.21
CA ILE A 60 1.27 -4.52 19.61
C ILE A 60 0.98 -6.01 19.56
N ASP A 61 1.88 -6.81 20.11
CA ASP A 61 1.98 -8.24 19.85
C ASP A 61 1.98 -8.50 18.32
N ASP A 62 1.08 -9.36 17.84
CA ASP A 62 0.92 -9.64 16.41
C ASP A 62 -0.06 -8.69 15.68
N LYS A 63 -0.60 -7.68 16.37
CA LYS A 63 -1.62 -6.78 15.81
C LYS A 63 -0.98 -5.61 15.05
N GLU A 64 -1.35 -5.48 13.78
CA GLU A 64 -1.03 -4.33 12.94
C GLU A 64 -2.14 -3.27 12.98
N PHE A 65 -1.77 -2.02 12.72
CA PHE A 65 -2.69 -0.89 12.65
C PHE A 65 -2.65 -0.29 11.25
N PRO A 66 -3.21 -0.94 10.22
CA PRO A 66 -3.12 -0.47 8.85
C PRO A 66 -4.05 0.71 8.58
N LYS A 67 -3.76 1.45 7.50
CA LYS A 67 -4.68 2.44 6.98
C LYS A 67 -6.05 1.85 6.65
N LEU A 68 -7.14 2.49 7.09
CA LEU A 68 -8.50 1.97 6.85
C LEU A 68 -8.84 1.87 5.36
N ASN A 69 -8.42 2.83 4.55
CA ASN A 69 -8.75 2.92 3.13
C ASN A 69 -7.55 3.33 2.26
N GLY A 70 -7.49 2.80 1.04
CA GLY A 70 -6.45 3.13 0.05
C GLY A 70 -5.26 2.16 0.10
N LYS A 71 -4.07 2.66 -0.29
CA LYS A 71 -2.84 1.84 -0.27
C LYS A 71 -2.55 1.41 1.18
N ARG A 72 -2.50 0.11 1.41
CA ARG A 72 -2.18 -0.51 2.69
C ARG A 72 -0.66 -0.63 2.80
N GLY A 73 -0.08 0.08 3.75
CA GLY A 73 1.34 0.04 4.07
C GLY A 73 1.52 0.32 5.55
N LEU A 74 2.55 -0.28 6.15
CA LEU A 74 2.82 -0.18 7.59
C LEU A 74 3.05 1.28 8.03
N PHE A 75 3.73 2.07 7.18
CA PHE A 75 4.03 3.49 7.40
C PHE A 75 2.94 4.46 6.89
N ASP A 76 1.90 3.93 6.24
CA ASP A 76 0.82 4.75 5.67
C ASP A 76 -0.37 4.92 6.64
N SER A 77 -0.34 4.28 7.81
CA SER A 77 -1.46 4.25 8.75
C SER A 77 -1.71 5.59 9.46
N GLU A 78 -2.89 5.71 10.07
CA GLU A 78 -3.28 6.84 10.93
C GLU A 78 -2.47 6.89 12.25
N THR A 79 -1.79 5.80 12.60
CA THR A 79 -0.90 5.70 13.78
C THR A 79 0.58 5.71 13.43
N ALA A 80 0.95 5.73 12.15
CA ALA A 80 2.35 5.88 11.77
C ALA A 80 2.82 7.32 12.06
N TRP A 81 4.04 7.45 12.57
CA TRP A 81 4.73 8.74 12.66
C TRP A 81 5.36 9.01 11.31
N ASN A 82 4.60 9.63 10.41
CA ASN A 82 5.10 9.94 9.08
C ASN A 82 5.88 11.25 9.04
N GLY A 83 7.13 11.20 8.59
CA GLY A 83 8.04 12.35 8.64
C GLY A 83 7.59 13.53 7.79
N ASN A 84 7.01 13.27 6.62
CA ASN A 84 6.46 14.33 5.77
C ASN A 84 5.25 15.03 6.38
N LYS A 85 4.43 14.32 7.16
CA LYS A 85 3.31 14.93 7.92
C LYS A 85 3.79 15.66 9.18
N LEU A 86 4.77 15.11 9.88
CA LEU A 86 5.19 15.60 11.20
C LEU A 86 6.24 16.70 11.13
N SER A 87 7.14 16.66 10.16
CA SER A 87 8.26 17.60 10.02
C SER A 87 9.05 17.77 11.34
N GLY A 88 9.35 16.67 12.01
CA GLY A 88 10.13 16.60 13.26
C GLY A 88 9.35 16.95 14.53
N LEU A 89 8.06 17.23 14.43
CA LEU A 89 7.19 17.51 15.57
C LEU A 89 6.59 16.24 16.16
N GLN A 90 6.20 16.32 17.42
CA GLN A 90 5.72 15.19 18.20
C GLN A 90 4.30 14.77 17.81
N GLN A 91 4.09 13.46 17.65
CA GLN A 91 2.79 12.84 17.63
C GLN A 91 2.70 11.78 18.73
N THR A 92 1.52 11.68 19.33
CA THR A 92 1.20 10.68 20.35
C THR A 92 0.06 9.81 19.87
N ASN A 93 0.21 8.50 20.01
CA ASN A 93 -0.83 7.51 19.72
C ASN A 93 -1.23 6.83 21.03
N MET A 94 -2.54 6.75 21.29
CA MET A 94 -3.12 6.09 22.45
C MET A 94 -3.93 4.88 22.00
N PHE A 95 -3.51 3.68 22.36
CA PHE A 95 -4.18 2.43 22.01
C PHE A 95 -5.03 1.96 23.20
N LEU A 96 -6.35 1.94 23.04
CA LEU A 96 -7.27 1.31 23.97
C LEU A 96 -7.44 -0.14 23.53
N ILE A 97 -6.99 -1.07 24.36
CA ILE A 97 -6.88 -2.48 24.01
C ILE A 97 -7.08 -3.35 25.24
N ASN A 98 -7.76 -4.49 25.09
CA ASN A 98 -7.77 -5.53 26.12
C ASN A 98 -6.51 -6.37 26.01
N LEU A 99 -5.79 -6.53 27.12
CA LEU A 99 -4.59 -7.35 27.23
C LEU A 99 -4.80 -8.43 28.29
N GLU A 100 -4.18 -9.58 28.09
CA GLU A 100 -4.20 -10.70 29.04
C GLU A 100 -3.08 -10.54 30.06
N THR A 101 -3.18 -11.21 31.21
CA THR A 101 -2.05 -11.33 32.13
C THR A 101 -0.89 -12.06 31.44
N GLY A 102 0.30 -11.46 31.44
CA GLY A 102 1.47 -12.09 30.85
C GLY A 102 2.42 -11.11 30.19
N GLN A 103 3.31 -11.65 29.36
CA GLN A 103 4.28 -10.89 28.60
C GLN A 103 3.66 -10.41 27.27
N HIS A 104 3.87 -9.14 26.95
CA HIS A 104 3.45 -8.48 25.72
C HIS A 104 4.62 -7.72 25.09
N SER A 105 4.52 -7.41 23.81
CA SER A 105 5.59 -6.73 23.07
C SER A 105 5.08 -5.56 22.23
N LEU A 106 5.81 -4.45 22.22
CA LEU A 106 5.68 -3.39 21.22
C LEU A 106 6.79 -3.54 20.19
N ASN A 107 6.42 -3.86 18.94
CA ASN A 107 7.38 -4.04 17.85
C ASN A 107 7.36 -2.80 16.97
N PHE A 108 8.44 -2.02 17.05
CA PHE A 108 8.62 -0.79 16.31
C PHE A 108 9.40 -1.02 15.02
N PHE A 109 8.89 -0.50 13.92
CA PHE A 109 9.54 -0.57 12.61
C PHE A 109 9.84 0.84 12.13
N ALA A 110 11.03 1.05 11.59
CA ALA A 110 11.51 2.36 11.17
C ALA A 110 11.93 2.36 9.69
N ASP A 111 11.55 3.41 8.95
CA ASP A 111 12.24 3.85 7.75
C ASP A 111 13.15 5.04 8.14
N GLN A 112 14.44 4.93 7.83
CA GLN A 112 15.50 5.86 8.26
C GLN A 112 15.72 5.89 9.79
N LEU A 113 15.56 7.07 10.43
CA LEU A 113 15.98 7.32 11.83
C LEU A 113 14.94 8.19 12.60
N PRO A 114 13.68 7.73 12.75
CA PRO A 114 12.72 8.39 13.63
C PRO A 114 13.12 8.29 15.11
N LEU A 115 12.57 9.18 15.95
CA LEU A 115 12.80 9.21 17.40
C LEU A 115 11.57 8.65 18.13
N LEU A 116 11.77 7.61 18.94
CA LEU A 116 10.80 7.11 19.91
C LEU A 116 11.11 7.76 21.27
N GLU A 117 10.16 8.54 21.81
CA GLU A 117 10.40 9.35 23.02
C GLU A 117 9.92 8.63 24.28
N THR A 118 8.64 8.26 24.34
CA THR A 118 8.04 7.66 25.54
C THR A 118 7.07 6.53 25.21
N VAL A 119 6.98 5.58 26.16
CA VAL A 119 5.95 4.54 26.22
C VAL A 119 5.37 4.55 27.63
N ILE A 120 4.05 4.69 27.74
CA ILE A 120 3.33 4.69 29.02
C ILE A 120 2.15 3.71 28.92
N VAL A 121 1.97 2.86 29.92
CA VAL A 121 0.87 1.89 29.96
C VAL A 121 0.01 2.16 31.19
N TYR A 122 -1.27 2.40 30.94
CA TYR A 122 -2.26 2.64 31.98
C TYR A 122 -3.27 1.51 32.06
N HIS A 123 -3.57 1.03 33.27
CA HIS A 123 -4.72 0.17 33.51
C HIS A 123 -5.98 1.01 33.73
N SER A 124 -7.07 0.68 33.02
CA SER A 124 -8.38 1.29 33.26
C SER A 124 -9.23 0.47 34.22
N GLN A 125 -9.53 1.04 35.38
CA GLN A 125 -10.48 0.46 36.34
C GLN A 125 -11.94 0.52 35.86
N ASN A 126 -12.24 1.41 34.90
CA ASN A 126 -13.57 1.54 34.32
C ASN A 126 -13.54 1.04 32.89
N GLN A 127 -14.22 -0.08 32.63
CA GLN A 127 -14.29 -0.69 31.30
C GLN A 127 -15.35 -0.05 30.39
N LYS A 128 -16.18 0.85 30.93
CA LYS A 128 -17.26 1.52 30.17
C LYS A 128 -16.91 2.96 29.80
N ILE A 129 -16.35 3.73 30.72
CA ILE A 129 -16.08 5.15 30.49
C ILE A 129 -14.59 5.41 30.69
N ILE A 130 -13.94 5.83 29.60
CA ILE A 130 -12.54 6.23 29.59
C ILE A 130 -12.46 7.74 29.49
N THR A 131 -11.85 8.36 30.49
CA THR A 131 -11.66 9.82 30.55
C THR A 131 -10.18 10.15 30.55
N LEU A 132 -9.76 10.88 29.52
CA LEU A 132 -8.43 11.43 29.34
C LEU A 132 -8.49 12.94 29.57
N ASN A 133 -7.66 13.44 30.47
CA ASN A 133 -7.60 14.85 30.87
C ASN A 133 -6.17 15.39 31.02
N GLN A 134 -5.18 14.56 30.67
CA GLN A 134 -3.78 14.92 30.61
C GLN A 134 -3.30 14.57 29.21
N PHE A 135 -2.70 15.55 28.54
CA PHE A 135 -2.26 15.41 27.16
C PHE A 135 -0.87 15.99 26.99
N PRO A 136 -0.05 15.44 26.09
CA PRO A 136 1.25 16.01 25.77
C PRO A 136 1.13 17.45 25.28
N LYS A 137 2.13 18.27 25.61
CA LYS A 137 2.16 19.67 25.17
C LYS A 137 2.22 19.76 23.64
N ILE A 138 1.32 20.52 23.04
CA ILE A 138 1.31 20.74 21.59
C ILE A 138 2.44 21.70 21.20
N GLU A 139 3.25 21.27 20.23
CA GLU A 139 4.23 22.11 19.56
C GLU A 139 3.61 22.83 18.36
N ALA A 140 3.97 24.10 18.18
CA ALA A 140 3.52 24.91 17.06
C ALA A 140 3.98 24.28 15.72
N GLY A 141 3.02 23.93 14.88
CA GLY A 141 3.25 23.39 13.54
C GLY A 141 2.00 23.54 12.69
N ASN A 142 2.10 23.29 11.39
CA ASN A 142 1.00 23.51 10.45
C ASN A 142 0.37 22.17 10.04
N ARG A 143 -0.97 22.05 10.14
CA ARG A 143 -1.79 20.99 9.53
C ARG A 143 -1.25 19.57 9.66
N ARG A 144 -0.95 19.16 10.88
CA ARG A 144 -0.32 17.85 11.14
C ARG A 144 -1.15 16.99 12.10
N PRO A 145 -1.02 15.65 12.05
CA PRO A 145 -1.49 14.82 13.15
C PRO A 145 -0.73 15.18 14.44
N TRP A 146 -1.45 15.10 15.56
CA TRP A 146 -0.87 15.35 16.88
C TRP A 146 -1.24 14.24 17.87
N LEU A 147 -2.53 13.89 17.96
CA LEU A 147 -3.00 12.83 18.84
C LEU A 147 -3.92 11.88 18.05
N SER A 148 -3.65 10.58 18.12
CA SER A 148 -4.56 9.55 17.61
C SER A 148 -4.98 8.63 18.74
N VAL A 149 -6.29 8.46 18.92
CA VAL A 149 -6.87 7.47 19.83
C VAL A 149 -7.36 6.29 19.00
N VAL A 150 -6.87 5.10 19.32
CA VAL A 150 -7.09 3.86 18.57
C VAL A 150 -7.90 2.92 19.45
N LEU A 151 -9.04 2.46 18.96
CA LEU A 151 -9.84 1.43 19.61
C LEU A 151 -9.52 0.10 18.95
N VAL A 152 -9.04 -0.87 19.72
CA VAL A 152 -8.62 -2.18 19.21
C VAL A 152 -9.62 -3.24 19.64
N ASN A 153 -10.50 -3.65 18.71
CA ASN A 153 -11.63 -4.53 18.97
C ASN A 153 -12.54 -4.01 20.09
N LEU A 154 -12.78 -2.70 20.15
CA LEU A 154 -13.66 -2.07 21.14
C LEU A 154 -14.79 -1.33 20.44
N SER A 155 -16.01 -1.50 20.93
CA SER A 155 -17.19 -0.77 20.48
C SER A 155 -17.28 0.60 21.15
N LEU A 156 -17.69 1.61 20.38
CA LEU A 156 -17.80 3.00 20.84
C LEU A 156 -19.24 3.48 20.75
N GLU A 157 -19.92 3.57 21.90
CA GLU A 157 -21.26 4.14 21.96
C GLU A 157 -21.21 5.65 21.74
N LYS A 158 -20.34 6.37 22.46
CA LYS A 158 -20.34 7.83 22.52
C LYS A 158 -18.92 8.40 22.59
N LEU A 159 -18.70 9.52 21.91
CA LEU A 159 -17.47 10.30 21.96
C LEU A 159 -17.76 11.74 22.41
N GLY A 160 -17.09 12.15 23.48
CA GLY A 160 -17.04 13.52 23.98
C GLY A 160 -15.63 14.08 23.88
N ILE A 161 -15.43 15.22 23.20
CA ILE A 161 -14.15 15.92 23.14
C ILE A 161 -14.39 17.39 23.47
N GLN A 162 -13.67 17.91 24.45
CA GLN A 162 -13.71 19.31 24.84
C GLN A 162 -12.35 19.95 24.53
N ALA A 163 -12.38 21.04 23.77
CA ALA A 163 -11.17 21.76 23.38
C ALA A 163 -11.48 23.26 23.19
N SER A 164 -10.44 24.08 23.32
CA SER A 164 -10.47 25.51 23.04
C SER A 164 -9.41 25.89 22.00
N ALA A 165 -9.74 26.93 21.25
CA ALA A 165 -8.93 27.38 20.13
C ALA A 165 -8.98 28.91 20.08
N ASN A 166 -7.83 29.57 19.86
CA ASN A 166 -7.75 31.03 19.91
C ASN A 166 -7.16 31.62 18.63
N LYS A 167 -7.58 32.84 18.30
CA LYS A 167 -7.01 33.65 17.23
C LYS A 167 -5.74 34.31 17.73
N LYS A 168 -4.62 34.12 17.02
CA LYS A 168 -3.41 34.92 17.25
C LYS A 168 -3.52 36.20 16.43
N GLN A 169 -3.32 37.37 17.04
CA GLN A 169 -3.53 38.67 16.39
C GLN A 169 -2.74 38.85 15.08
N ASN A 170 -1.52 38.28 14.99
CA ASN A 170 -0.59 38.47 13.87
C ASN A 170 -0.03 37.14 13.30
N ARG A 171 -0.71 36.01 13.50
CA ARG A 171 -0.28 34.68 13.01
C ARG A 171 -1.50 33.87 12.58
N ASP A 172 -1.24 32.72 11.95
CA ASP A 172 -2.28 31.71 11.74
C ASP A 172 -2.94 31.33 13.07
N ASP A 173 -4.25 31.08 12.97
CA ASP A 173 -5.13 30.75 14.09
C ASP A 173 -4.70 29.42 14.73
N ASN A 174 -5.00 29.22 16.01
CA ASN A 174 -4.89 27.89 16.59
C ASN A 174 -6.15 27.12 16.18
N ASP A 175 -6.03 26.03 15.44
CA ASP A 175 -7.16 25.25 14.95
C ASP A 175 -6.98 23.76 15.28
N LEU A 176 -8.09 23.06 15.56
CA LEU A 176 -8.11 21.62 15.80
C LEU A 176 -9.16 20.95 14.92
N GLN A 177 -8.74 19.93 14.17
CA GLN A 177 -9.57 19.11 13.30
C GLN A 177 -9.74 17.73 13.93
N LEU A 178 -10.98 17.23 13.86
CA LEU A 178 -11.33 15.87 14.27
C LEU A 178 -11.59 15.00 13.04
N LYS A 179 -10.98 13.82 13.00
CA LYS A 179 -11.32 12.75 12.07
C LYS A 179 -11.73 11.51 12.84
N ILE A 180 -12.75 10.81 12.34
CA ILE A 180 -13.19 9.52 12.86
C ILE A 180 -13.17 8.57 11.68
N ASN A 181 -12.37 7.51 11.75
CA ASN A 181 -12.16 6.54 10.69
C ASN A 181 -11.84 7.20 9.33
N GLY A 182 -10.92 8.18 9.35
CA GLY A 182 -10.54 8.97 8.18
C GLY A 182 -11.56 10.03 7.73
N GLN A 183 -12.78 10.02 8.27
CA GLN A 183 -13.81 11.02 7.93
C GLN A 183 -13.69 12.28 8.79
N ARG A 184 -13.45 13.42 8.13
CA ARG A 184 -13.37 14.73 8.78
C ARG A 184 -14.74 15.15 9.32
N GLN A 185 -14.77 15.48 10.60
CA GLN A 185 -15.95 16.06 11.25
C GLN A 185 -16.03 17.54 10.91
N VAL A 186 -17.23 18.00 10.57
CA VAL A 186 -17.48 19.37 10.13
C VAL A 186 -18.11 20.20 11.24
N ASN A 187 -17.81 21.50 11.27
CA ASN A 187 -18.50 22.48 12.09
C ASN A 187 -19.59 23.20 11.26
N ASP A 188 -20.35 24.08 11.93
CA ASP A 188 -21.40 24.89 11.29
C ASP A 188 -20.87 26.13 10.56
N ILE A 189 -19.54 26.27 10.41
CA ILE A 189 -18.92 27.42 9.77
C ILE A 189 -18.84 27.18 8.24
N PRO A 190 -19.31 28.12 7.41
CA PRO A 190 -19.22 27.97 5.96
C PRO A 190 -17.78 28.11 5.44
N LYS A 191 -17.50 27.45 4.31
CA LYS A 191 -16.29 27.62 3.47
C LYS A 191 -14.98 27.09 4.08
N SER A 192 -13.92 27.91 4.12
CA SER A 192 -12.51 27.50 4.27
C SER A 192 -12.15 26.83 5.60
N HIS A 193 -13.00 26.99 6.62
CA HIS A 193 -12.76 26.49 7.99
C HIS A 193 -13.71 25.35 8.39
N LYS A 194 -14.50 24.84 7.44
CA LYS A 194 -15.52 23.81 7.67
C LYS A 194 -14.98 22.56 8.38
N TYR A 195 -13.73 22.20 8.10
CA TYR A 195 -13.10 20.98 8.62
C TYR A 195 -12.23 21.22 9.87
N TRP A 196 -12.19 22.44 10.40
CA TRP A 196 -11.50 22.78 11.64
C TRP A 196 -12.54 22.89 12.75
N TYR A 197 -12.94 21.74 13.32
CA TYR A 197 -14.09 21.67 14.23
C TYR A 197 -14.01 22.70 15.37
N TRP A 198 -12.80 22.89 15.91
CA TRP A 198 -12.44 24.02 16.77
C TRP A 198 -11.57 25.00 15.99
N CYS A 199 -12.16 26.12 15.56
CA CYS A 199 -11.46 27.15 14.82
C CYS A 199 -11.17 28.36 15.71
N GLY A 200 -9.91 28.74 15.86
CA GLY A 200 -9.47 29.82 16.75
C GLY A 200 -10.06 31.18 16.40
N ARG A 201 -10.29 31.43 15.10
CA ARG A 201 -10.96 32.64 14.61
C ARG A 201 -12.38 32.80 15.13
N VAL A 202 -13.08 31.68 15.29
CA VAL A 202 -14.48 31.65 15.71
C VAL A 202 -14.59 31.54 17.22
N LEU A 203 -13.81 30.65 17.84
CA LEU A 203 -13.88 30.39 19.27
C LEU A 203 -13.21 31.49 20.11
N LYS A 204 -12.19 32.19 19.60
CA LYS A 204 -11.50 33.28 20.32
C LYS A 204 -11.09 32.90 21.75
N GLY A 205 -10.65 31.66 21.94
CA GLY A 205 -10.25 31.09 23.22
C GLY A 205 -11.36 30.41 24.01
N GLN A 206 -12.62 30.47 23.56
CA GLN A 206 -13.72 29.76 24.20
C GLN A 206 -13.61 28.25 23.97
N SER A 207 -14.02 27.48 24.98
CA SER A 207 -14.13 26.03 24.90
C SER A 207 -15.40 25.63 24.16
N LYS A 208 -15.31 24.55 23.36
CA LYS A 208 -16.43 23.94 22.65
C LYS A 208 -16.35 22.43 22.80
N THR A 209 -17.50 21.78 22.92
CA THR A 209 -17.59 20.33 23.03
C THR A 209 -18.10 19.71 21.72
N PHE A 210 -17.40 18.68 21.25
CA PHE A 210 -17.94 17.68 20.35
C PHE A 210 -18.56 16.59 21.23
N ASP A 211 -19.86 16.36 21.12
CA ASP A 211 -20.55 15.31 21.84
C ASP A 211 -21.48 14.59 20.85
N LYS A 212 -21.17 13.34 20.50
CA LYS A 212 -22.00 12.52 19.62
C LYS A 212 -22.06 11.07 20.07
N LYS A 213 -23.25 10.49 19.95
CA LYS A 213 -23.46 9.04 19.93
C LYS A 213 -23.06 8.53 18.55
N LEU A 214 -22.08 7.64 18.50
CA LEU A 214 -21.50 7.12 17.26
C LEU A 214 -21.93 5.69 16.98
N ASN A 215 -22.15 4.87 18.02
CA ASN A 215 -22.50 3.46 17.92
C ASN A 215 -21.59 2.68 16.96
N LEU A 216 -20.27 2.89 17.06
CA LEU A 216 -19.32 2.09 16.30
C LEU A 216 -19.29 0.67 16.92
N ALA A 217 -19.45 -0.34 16.08
CA ALA A 217 -19.34 -1.75 16.48
C ALA A 217 -17.93 -2.08 17.00
N ALA A 218 -17.74 -3.28 17.57
CA ALA A 218 -16.40 -3.71 17.92
C ALA A 218 -15.52 -3.83 16.67
N GLY A 219 -14.31 -3.30 16.72
CA GLY A 219 -13.38 -3.36 15.60
C GLY A 219 -12.20 -2.42 15.79
N LEU A 220 -11.49 -2.14 14.69
CA LEU A 220 -10.39 -1.19 14.65
C LEU A 220 -10.91 0.19 14.26
N HIS A 221 -10.83 1.15 15.18
CA HIS A 221 -11.26 2.52 14.92
C HIS A 221 -10.20 3.54 15.27
N TYR A 222 -10.14 4.60 14.47
CA TYR A 222 -9.19 5.69 14.61
C TYR A 222 -9.93 7.01 14.86
N ILE A 223 -9.58 7.68 15.94
CA ILE A 223 -10.02 9.04 16.27
C ILE A 223 -8.78 9.92 16.22
N GLU A 224 -8.63 10.70 15.15
CA GLU A 224 -7.44 11.53 14.95
C GLU A 224 -7.74 13.00 15.24
N LEU A 225 -6.84 13.64 15.96
CA LEU A 225 -6.79 15.07 16.19
C LEU A 225 -5.61 15.68 15.45
N TRP A 226 -5.94 16.51 14.47
CA TRP A 226 -5.00 17.24 13.64
C TRP A 226 -4.96 18.70 14.08
N THR A 227 -3.76 19.24 14.23
CA THR A 227 -3.56 20.58 14.77
C THR A 227 -3.00 21.54 13.71
N ASP A 228 -3.46 22.79 13.81
CA ASP A 228 -2.75 23.96 13.30
C ASP A 228 -2.35 24.82 14.50
N ASN A 229 -1.05 25.05 14.64
CA ASN A 229 -0.44 25.76 15.75
C ASN A 229 -0.66 25.07 17.12
N THR A 230 -1.18 25.79 18.12
CA THR A 230 -1.24 25.33 19.52
C THR A 230 -2.66 25.50 20.13
N PRO A 231 -3.68 24.76 19.67
CA PRO A 231 -4.97 24.68 20.36
C PRO A 231 -4.81 24.00 21.72
N VAL A 232 -5.87 23.98 22.54
CA VAL A 232 -5.85 23.33 23.86
C VAL A 232 -6.90 22.23 23.88
N LEU A 233 -6.45 20.99 24.08
CA LEU A 233 -7.33 19.86 24.35
C LEU A 233 -7.53 19.76 25.86
N GLU A 234 -8.78 19.85 26.30
CA GLU A 234 -9.13 19.91 27.73
C GLU A 234 -9.56 18.53 28.23
N LYS A 235 -10.35 17.80 27.43
CA LYS A 235 -10.88 16.48 27.81
C LYS A 235 -11.23 15.63 26.59
N VAL A 236 -10.97 14.34 26.69
CA VAL A 236 -11.53 13.30 25.81
C VAL A 236 -12.23 12.28 26.68
N GLU A 237 -13.49 11.98 26.37
CA GLU A 237 -14.33 11.00 27.05
C GLU A 237 -14.87 10.01 26.03
N LEU A 238 -14.60 8.73 26.25
CA LEU A 238 -15.11 7.64 25.44
C LEU A 238 -16.06 6.83 26.29
N THR A 239 -17.30 6.66 25.82
CA THR A 239 -18.22 5.67 26.38
C THR A 239 -18.21 4.46 25.46
N LEU A 240 -17.56 3.40 25.93
CA LEU A 240 -17.58 2.10 25.28
C LEU A 240 -18.95 1.46 25.49
N ALA A 241 -19.44 0.74 24.48
CA ALA A 241 -20.66 -0.03 24.68
C ALA A 241 -20.37 -1.15 25.70
N LYS A 242 -21.38 -1.62 26.44
CA LYS A 242 -21.19 -2.78 27.33
C LYS A 242 -20.68 -3.93 26.46
N SER A 243 -19.55 -4.52 26.85
CA SER A 243 -18.99 -5.67 26.15
C SER A 243 -19.98 -6.83 26.21
N HIS A 244 -20.69 -7.05 25.13
CA HIS A 244 -21.03 -8.41 24.74
C HIS A 244 -20.02 -8.96 23.69
N ASP A 245 -19.03 -8.15 23.27
CA ASP A 245 -18.44 -8.29 21.92
C ASP A 245 -16.89 -8.13 21.87
N ASN A 246 -16.10 -8.90 22.63
CA ASN A 246 -14.62 -8.81 22.60
C ASN A 246 -13.89 -9.97 21.88
N LEU A 247 -14.60 -10.78 21.07
CA LEU A 247 -13.97 -11.87 20.31
C LEU A 247 -14.12 -11.74 18.78
N GLY A 248 -14.92 -10.81 18.26
CA GLY A 248 -15.10 -10.61 16.82
C GLY A 248 -14.42 -9.34 16.34
N SER A 249 -13.18 -9.44 15.86
CA SER A 249 -12.75 -8.49 14.82
C SER A 249 -13.74 -8.62 13.67
N ALA A 250 -14.32 -7.52 13.16
CA ALA A 250 -15.18 -7.56 11.98
C ALA A 250 -14.41 -8.21 10.81
N ILE A 251 -14.65 -9.50 10.56
CA ILE A 251 -14.03 -10.24 9.48
C ILE A 251 -14.73 -9.79 8.21
N ASN A 252 -14.07 -8.96 7.40
CA ASN A 252 -14.63 -8.56 6.10
C ASN A 252 -14.79 -9.79 5.21
N ILE A 253 -16.00 -10.02 4.68
CA ILE A 253 -16.24 -11.08 3.72
C ILE A 253 -15.51 -10.79 2.39
N ILE A 254 -14.87 -11.81 1.83
CA ILE A 254 -14.07 -11.72 0.61
C ILE A 254 -15.01 -11.68 -0.59
N THR A 255 -14.92 -10.64 -1.41
CA THR A 255 -15.65 -10.55 -2.68
C THR A 255 -15.08 -11.49 -3.72
N TYR A 256 -15.91 -12.36 -4.29
CA TYR A 256 -15.56 -13.24 -5.40
C TYR A 256 -15.72 -12.46 -6.70
N THR A 257 -14.65 -12.37 -7.49
CA THR A 257 -14.63 -11.69 -8.79
C THR A 257 -14.99 -12.62 -9.94
N TYR A 258 -14.90 -13.94 -9.72
CA TYR A 258 -15.34 -14.95 -10.69
C TYR A 258 -16.87 -14.98 -10.76
N ARG A 259 -17.44 -14.96 -11.97
CA ARG A 259 -18.90 -14.91 -12.23
C ARG A 259 -19.49 -16.24 -12.73
N GLY A 260 -18.86 -17.34 -12.34
CA GLY A 260 -19.30 -18.69 -12.70
C GLY A 260 -19.01 -19.10 -14.14
N VAL A 261 -19.46 -20.31 -14.49
CA VAL A 261 -19.19 -20.98 -15.77
C VAL A 261 -19.85 -20.22 -16.93
N TYR A 262 -21.05 -19.69 -16.72
CA TYR A 262 -21.81 -18.95 -17.73
C TYR A 262 -21.65 -17.41 -17.63
N GLY A 263 -20.86 -16.92 -16.67
CA GLY A 263 -20.51 -15.51 -16.52
C GLY A 263 -21.58 -14.60 -15.90
N ASN A 264 -22.74 -15.16 -15.51
CA ASN A 264 -23.89 -14.45 -14.96
C ASN A 264 -24.18 -14.75 -13.48
N GLU A 265 -23.35 -15.55 -12.83
CA GLU A 265 -23.55 -15.95 -11.44
C GLU A 265 -23.01 -14.88 -10.48
N ASP A 266 -23.81 -14.51 -9.48
CA ASP A 266 -23.40 -13.59 -8.41
C ASP A 266 -23.14 -14.37 -7.12
N TYR A 267 -21.88 -14.75 -6.90
CA TYR A 267 -21.47 -15.45 -5.68
C TYR A 267 -21.37 -14.56 -4.44
N ASN A 268 -21.69 -13.27 -4.55
CA ASN A 268 -21.67 -12.32 -3.43
C ASN A 268 -23.08 -11.90 -2.98
N ARG A 269 -24.12 -12.44 -3.62
CA ARG A 269 -25.52 -12.01 -3.42
C ARG A 269 -26.06 -12.16 -1.99
N TYR A 270 -25.41 -12.97 -1.15
CA TYR A 270 -25.80 -13.20 0.24
C TYR A 270 -24.72 -12.77 1.25
N ASP A 271 -23.73 -11.97 0.82
CA ASP A 271 -22.60 -11.60 1.68
C ASP A 271 -23.05 -10.92 2.99
N THR A 272 -23.96 -9.94 2.90
CA THR A 272 -24.52 -9.25 4.07
C THR A 272 -25.31 -10.20 4.98
N THR A 273 -26.05 -11.14 4.41
CA THR A 273 -26.82 -12.14 5.18
C THR A 273 -25.88 -13.07 5.92
N ILE A 274 -24.82 -13.55 5.26
CA ILE A 274 -23.80 -14.42 5.86
C ILE A 274 -23.11 -13.69 7.02
N GLU A 275 -22.64 -12.46 6.80
CA GLU A 275 -22.03 -11.64 7.85
C GLU A 275 -22.98 -11.47 9.04
N THR A 276 -24.22 -11.04 8.81
CA THR A 276 -25.21 -10.79 9.87
C THR A 276 -25.50 -12.05 10.69
N VAL A 277 -25.78 -13.18 10.01
CA VAL A 277 -26.11 -14.44 10.70
C VAL A 277 -24.93 -14.98 11.49
N VAL A 278 -23.72 -14.91 10.92
CA VAL A 278 -22.51 -15.40 11.60
C VAL A 278 -22.23 -14.53 12.82
N ASP A 279 -22.38 -13.21 12.70
CA ASP A 279 -22.25 -12.29 13.84
C ASP A 279 -23.30 -12.59 14.93
N ASP A 280 -24.56 -12.80 14.57
CA ASP A 280 -25.63 -13.14 15.53
C ASP A 280 -25.30 -14.40 16.33
N TRP A 281 -24.90 -15.49 15.66
CA TRP A 281 -24.56 -16.74 16.36
C TRP A 281 -23.23 -16.66 17.09
N ASN A 282 -22.23 -15.98 16.54
CA ASN A 282 -20.99 -15.67 17.26
C ASN A 282 -21.34 -15.00 18.59
N ASN A 283 -22.18 -13.96 18.58
CA ASN A 283 -22.59 -13.25 19.78
C ASN A 283 -23.38 -14.14 20.76
N GLU A 284 -24.28 -14.99 20.28
CA GLU A 284 -25.02 -15.94 21.13
C GLU A 284 -24.06 -16.90 21.87
N PHE A 285 -23.11 -17.50 21.16
CA PHE A 285 -22.18 -18.47 21.75
C PHE A 285 -21.06 -17.84 22.58
N LEU A 286 -20.66 -16.59 22.27
CA LEU A 286 -19.74 -15.81 23.09
C LEU A 286 -20.28 -15.50 24.48
N ASN A 287 -21.60 -15.40 24.61
CA ASN A 287 -22.27 -15.08 25.86
C ASN A 287 -22.52 -16.28 26.78
N GLN A 288 -22.00 -17.46 26.41
CA GLN A 288 -22.12 -18.69 27.20
C GLN A 288 -20.88 -18.92 28.09
N THR A 289 -20.97 -19.82 29.07
CA THR A 289 -19.88 -20.07 30.03
C THR A 289 -18.59 -20.61 29.40
N ASP A 290 -18.70 -21.25 28.24
CA ASP A 290 -17.59 -21.91 27.52
C ASP A 290 -17.66 -21.53 26.02
N PRO A 291 -17.27 -20.29 25.66
CA PRO A 291 -17.32 -19.82 24.29
C PRO A 291 -16.27 -20.53 23.41
N PRO A 292 -16.44 -20.54 22.07
CA PRO A 292 -15.45 -21.13 21.18
C PRO A 292 -14.12 -20.36 21.26
N PRO A 293 -12.97 -21.04 21.19
CA PRO A 293 -11.66 -20.39 21.23
C PRO A 293 -11.37 -19.56 19.97
N GLU A 294 -12.01 -19.90 18.85
CA GLU A 294 -11.97 -19.17 17.58
C GLU A 294 -13.40 -18.99 17.10
N LEU A 295 -13.82 -17.75 16.80
CA LEU A 295 -15.13 -17.48 16.24
C LEU A 295 -15.29 -18.04 14.83
N LEU A 296 -16.54 -18.26 14.42
CA LEU A 296 -16.83 -18.66 13.05
C LEU A 296 -16.53 -17.49 12.10
N ASP A 297 -15.68 -17.75 11.11
CA ASP A 297 -15.37 -16.82 10.03
C ASP A 297 -16.46 -16.87 8.94
N PRO A 298 -17.11 -15.73 8.59
CA PRO A 298 -18.14 -15.71 7.55
C PRO A 298 -17.64 -16.19 6.18
N ASN A 299 -16.34 -16.09 5.88
CA ASN A 299 -15.76 -16.61 4.65
C ASN A 299 -15.76 -18.14 4.59
N LEU A 300 -15.75 -18.84 5.74
CA LEU A 300 -15.88 -20.28 5.77
C LEU A 300 -17.31 -20.70 5.37
N VAL A 301 -18.31 -19.99 5.91
CA VAL A 301 -19.72 -20.20 5.55
C VAL A 301 -19.96 -19.92 4.07
N LYS A 302 -19.40 -18.82 3.55
CA LYS A 302 -19.44 -18.50 2.11
C LYS A 302 -18.81 -19.60 1.25
N ALA A 303 -17.67 -20.15 1.67
CA ALA A 303 -17.01 -21.25 0.97
C ALA A 303 -17.87 -22.54 0.99
N MET A 304 -18.54 -22.84 2.10
CA MET A 304 -19.46 -23.98 2.20
C MET A 304 -20.65 -23.85 1.26
N ILE A 305 -21.34 -22.70 1.29
CA ILE A 305 -22.47 -22.40 0.38
C ILE A 305 -22.04 -22.53 -1.08
N TYR A 306 -20.83 -22.08 -1.41
CA TYR A 306 -20.29 -22.23 -2.75
C TYR A 306 -20.12 -23.71 -3.15
N VAL A 307 -19.53 -24.54 -2.27
CA VAL A 307 -19.32 -25.96 -2.55
C VAL A 307 -20.64 -26.73 -2.65
N GLU A 308 -21.61 -26.40 -1.82
CA GLU A 308 -22.87 -27.14 -1.73
C GLU A 308 -23.83 -26.81 -2.86
N THR A 309 -23.98 -25.53 -3.18
CA THR A 309 -25.06 -25.09 -4.08
C THR A 309 -24.60 -24.08 -5.12
N ARG A 310 -23.30 -23.76 -5.19
CA ARG A 310 -22.78 -22.62 -5.95
C ARG A 310 -23.57 -21.35 -5.64
N VAL A 311 -23.95 -21.15 -4.37
CA VAL A 311 -24.78 -20.00 -3.95
C VAL A 311 -26.20 -20.05 -4.56
N GLY A 312 -26.78 -21.24 -4.63
CA GLY A 312 -28.10 -21.52 -5.21
C GLY A 312 -28.16 -21.56 -6.74
N TYR A 313 -27.01 -21.63 -7.42
CA TYR A 313 -26.91 -21.74 -8.89
C TYR A 313 -26.65 -23.16 -9.40
N TYR A 314 -26.52 -24.16 -8.53
CA TYR A 314 -26.38 -25.54 -8.96
C TYR A 314 -27.70 -26.01 -9.60
N GLU A 315 -27.68 -26.30 -10.90
CA GLU A 315 -28.80 -26.95 -11.58
C GLU A 315 -28.75 -28.43 -11.24
N ASN A 316 -29.80 -28.93 -10.59
CA ASN A 316 -29.88 -30.32 -10.19
C ASN A 316 -30.07 -31.22 -11.41
N ASP A 317 -29.39 -32.36 -11.40
CA ASP A 317 -29.87 -33.52 -12.16
C ASP A 317 -31.23 -33.96 -11.59
N VAL A 318 -32.04 -34.66 -12.40
CA VAL A 318 -33.47 -34.96 -12.17
C VAL A 318 -33.78 -35.65 -10.82
N ASP A 319 -32.76 -36.16 -10.12
CA ASP A 319 -32.87 -36.88 -8.84
C ASP A 319 -32.17 -36.19 -7.64
N GLU A 320 -31.66 -34.95 -7.78
CA GLU A 320 -30.99 -34.23 -6.69
C GLU A 320 -31.91 -33.23 -5.96
N TYR A 321 -31.73 -33.07 -4.65
CA TYR A 321 -32.51 -32.14 -3.82
C TYR A 321 -32.21 -30.66 -4.17
N PRO A 322 -33.22 -29.78 -4.33
CA PRO A 322 -33.06 -28.41 -4.81
C PRO A 322 -31.98 -27.60 -4.08
N SER A 323 -31.08 -27.01 -4.86
CA SER A 323 -30.02 -26.12 -4.38
C SER A 323 -30.56 -24.76 -3.87
N HIS A 324 -31.80 -24.42 -4.22
CA HIS A 324 -32.50 -23.20 -3.78
C HIS A 324 -33.96 -23.54 -3.41
N PRO A 325 -34.50 -23.01 -2.30
CA PRO A 325 -33.92 -21.98 -1.41
C PRO A 325 -32.89 -22.48 -0.40
N ASP A 326 -32.69 -23.79 -0.27
CA ASP A 326 -31.83 -24.38 0.76
C ASP A 326 -30.35 -24.40 0.39
N ILE A 327 -29.73 -23.22 0.35
CA ILE A 327 -28.36 -23.02 -0.13
C ILE A 327 -27.26 -23.59 0.77
N MET A 328 -27.56 -23.92 2.03
CA MET A 328 -26.71 -24.66 2.97
C MET A 328 -27.15 -26.13 3.18
N GLN A 329 -28.12 -26.60 2.39
CA GLN A 329 -28.59 -28.00 2.39
C GLN A 329 -28.99 -28.53 3.78
N VAL A 330 -29.56 -27.68 4.65
CA VAL A 330 -29.95 -28.09 6.01
C VAL A 330 -31.24 -28.91 6.05
N ALA A 331 -32.10 -28.74 5.05
CA ALA A 331 -33.35 -29.47 4.87
C ALA A 331 -33.29 -30.48 3.71
N ASP A 332 -32.11 -30.74 3.15
CA ASP A 332 -31.89 -31.87 2.25
C ASP A 332 -32.32 -33.15 2.99
N PRO A 333 -33.23 -34.00 2.46
CA PRO A 333 -33.65 -35.25 3.12
C PRO A 333 -32.49 -36.21 3.42
N ARG A 334 -31.34 -36.04 2.76
CA ARG A 334 -30.11 -36.79 3.04
C ARG A 334 -29.33 -36.20 4.22
N ASN A 335 -29.58 -34.94 4.56
CA ASN A 335 -29.06 -34.20 5.70
C ASN A 335 -30.13 -34.08 6.80
N LYS A 336 -29.89 -34.79 7.89
CA LYS A 336 -30.81 -34.90 9.02
C LYS A 336 -30.84 -33.65 9.92
N ALA A 337 -30.09 -32.60 9.57
CA ALA A 337 -29.92 -31.40 10.40
C ALA A 337 -31.24 -30.74 10.79
N ILE A 338 -32.17 -30.54 9.84
CA ILE A 338 -33.42 -29.82 10.14
C ILE A 338 -34.31 -30.59 11.12
N HIS A 339 -34.39 -31.92 10.98
CA HIS A 339 -35.20 -32.77 11.85
C HIS A 339 -34.64 -32.81 13.28
N VAL A 340 -33.31 -32.83 13.41
CA VAL A 340 -32.64 -32.72 14.72
C VAL A 340 -32.89 -31.35 15.35
N LEU A 341 -32.84 -30.25 14.58
CA LEU A 341 -33.13 -28.91 15.09
C LEU A 341 -34.60 -28.76 15.51
N LEU A 342 -35.53 -29.36 14.79
CA LEU A 342 -36.96 -29.35 15.11
C LEU A 342 -37.34 -30.33 16.23
N ASP A 343 -36.53 -31.35 16.48
CA ASP A 343 -36.86 -32.49 17.34
C ASP A 343 -38.31 -32.98 17.11
N ASP A 344 -38.63 -33.24 15.84
CA ASP A 344 -39.96 -33.67 15.38
C ASP A 344 -40.20 -35.18 15.49
N GLY A 345 -39.17 -35.92 15.91
CA GLY A 345 -39.19 -37.37 16.11
C GLY A 345 -38.81 -38.18 14.86
N GLU A 346 -38.43 -37.55 13.74
CA GLU A 346 -37.88 -38.27 12.59
C GLU A 346 -36.43 -38.71 12.83
N GLU A 347 -35.72 -38.05 13.75
CA GLU A 347 -34.33 -38.35 14.11
C GLU A 347 -34.13 -38.46 15.63
N GLU A 348 -33.01 -39.07 16.02
CA GLU A 348 -32.62 -39.13 17.43
C GLU A 348 -32.36 -37.72 17.97
N THR A 349 -32.98 -37.41 19.11
CA THR A 349 -32.79 -36.15 19.81
C THR A 349 -31.32 -35.93 20.16
N GLU A 350 -30.70 -34.87 19.63
CA GLU A 350 -29.36 -34.45 20.01
C GLU A 350 -29.39 -33.45 21.19
N TYR A 351 -28.28 -33.36 21.91
CA TYR A 351 -28.13 -32.50 23.09
C TYR A 351 -26.90 -31.61 22.95
N GLU A 352 -26.90 -30.46 23.61
CA GLU A 352 -25.78 -29.53 23.70
C GLU A 352 -25.59 -29.03 25.13
N VAL A 353 -24.36 -28.62 25.46
CA VAL A 353 -24.07 -28.04 26.76
C VAL A 353 -24.29 -26.53 26.71
N VAL A 354 -25.23 -26.00 27.49
CA VAL A 354 -25.48 -24.56 27.61
C VAL A 354 -25.34 -24.16 29.09
N ASN A 355 -24.35 -23.31 29.39
CA ASN A 355 -24.09 -22.81 30.73
C ASN A 355 -23.94 -23.91 31.79
N GLY A 356 -23.08 -24.89 31.48
CA GLY A 356 -22.77 -26.02 32.36
C GLY A 356 -23.83 -27.14 32.43
N LYS A 357 -24.92 -27.03 31.65
CA LYS A 357 -26.05 -27.97 31.66
C LYS A 357 -26.27 -28.58 30.29
N LEU A 358 -26.48 -29.90 30.26
CA LEU A 358 -26.95 -30.57 29.06
C LEU A 358 -28.41 -30.18 28.78
N LYS A 359 -28.67 -29.64 27.61
CA LYS A 359 -30.00 -29.28 27.11
C LYS A 359 -30.27 -30.00 25.80
N ARG A 360 -31.54 -30.31 25.57
CA ARG A 360 -32.01 -30.78 24.27
C ARG A 360 -31.78 -29.68 23.23
N LEU A 361 -31.23 -30.04 22.07
CA LEU A 361 -31.15 -29.15 20.92
C LEU A 361 -32.56 -29.02 20.33
N PHE A 362 -33.13 -27.82 20.34
CA PHE A 362 -34.48 -27.59 19.83
C PHE A 362 -34.67 -26.12 19.43
N GLU A 363 -35.07 -25.91 18.18
CA GLU A 363 -35.24 -24.61 17.53
C GLU A 363 -36.58 -24.63 16.78
N GLN A 364 -37.68 -24.23 17.42
CA GLN A 364 -39.04 -24.34 16.88
C GLN A 364 -39.23 -23.64 15.53
N GLU A 365 -38.42 -22.63 15.23
CA GLU A 365 -38.48 -21.84 14.00
C GLU A 365 -37.58 -22.36 12.87
N ALA A 366 -36.89 -23.49 13.08
CA ALA A 366 -35.97 -24.07 12.11
C ALA A 366 -36.69 -24.41 10.80
N ASN A 367 -36.22 -23.83 9.68
CA ASN A 367 -36.72 -24.13 8.34
C ASN A 367 -35.69 -23.75 7.26
N ALA A 368 -35.88 -24.18 6.02
CA ALA A 368 -35.05 -23.77 4.89
C ALA A 368 -35.88 -23.14 3.76
N SER A 369 -36.99 -22.49 4.10
CA SER A 369 -37.96 -21.99 3.10
C SER A 369 -37.45 -20.77 2.31
N THR A 370 -36.41 -20.10 2.82
CA THR A 370 -35.69 -19.02 2.12
C THR A 370 -34.17 -19.20 2.27
N PRO A 371 -33.35 -18.58 1.39
CA PRO A 371 -31.90 -18.59 1.51
C PRO A 371 -31.41 -18.05 2.86
N GLU A 372 -32.03 -17.01 3.40
CA GLU A 372 -31.71 -16.44 4.70
C GLU A 372 -31.98 -17.43 5.83
N ALA A 373 -33.11 -18.16 5.76
CA ALA A 373 -33.43 -19.20 6.73
C ALA A 373 -32.44 -20.38 6.62
N SER A 374 -32.11 -20.82 5.41
CA SER A 374 -31.09 -21.85 5.17
C SER A 374 -29.73 -21.46 5.75
N ILE A 375 -29.28 -20.21 5.54
CA ILE A 375 -28.04 -19.69 6.14
C ILE A 375 -28.14 -19.66 7.67
N LYS A 376 -29.22 -19.09 8.23
CA LYS A 376 -29.43 -18.98 9.69
C LYS A 376 -29.30 -20.33 10.39
N TRP A 377 -30.01 -21.33 9.91
CA TRP A 377 -30.05 -22.64 10.54
C TRP A 377 -28.85 -23.51 10.17
N GLY A 378 -28.23 -23.28 9.01
CA GLY A 378 -26.93 -23.88 8.65
C GLY A 378 -25.82 -23.43 9.58
N VAL A 379 -25.74 -22.14 9.89
CA VAL A 379 -24.76 -21.62 10.86
C VAL A 379 -25.05 -22.14 12.28
N ARG A 380 -26.33 -22.25 12.68
CA ARG A 380 -26.69 -22.88 13.95
C ARG A 380 -26.23 -24.33 14.05
N TRP A 381 -26.44 -25.10 12.98
CA TRP A 381 -26.02 -26.49 12.91
C TRP A 381 -24.50 -26.65 12.94
N LEU A 382 -23.76 -25.76 12.28
CA LEU A 382 -22.28 -25.69 12.39
C LEU A 382 -21.85 -25.54 13.85
N TYR A 383 -22.46 -24.62 14.57
CA TYR A 383 -22.18 -24.39 15.99
C TYR A 383 -22.46 -25.60 16.87
N HIS A 384 -23.50 -26.37 16.55
CA HIS A 384 -23.77 -27.63 17.24
C HIS A 384 -22.68 -28.67 16.95
N LYS A 385 -22.31 -28.87 15.68
CA LYS A 385 -21.28 -29.83 15.28
C LYS A 385 -19.86 -29.47 15.75
N ALA A 386 -19.66 -28.21 16.14
CA ALA A 386 -18.44 -27.74 16.77
C ALA A 386 -18.26 -28.20 18.22
N GLN A 387 -19.27 -28.81 18.84
CA GLN A 387 -19.27 -29.18 20.26
C GLN A 387 -19.00 -30.68 20.45
N ASN A 388 -18.17 -31.01 21.43
CA ASN A 388 -18.18 -32.28 22.13
C ASN A 388 -18.75 -32.04 23.54
N ASN A 389 -19.74 -32.84 23.95
CA ASN A 389 -20.30 -32.77 25.29
C ASN A 389 -19.50 -33.68 26.23
N ILE A 390 -18.86 -33.12 27.25
CA ILE A 390 -18.04 -33.87 28.21
C ILE A 390 -18.70 -33.79 29.58
N GLN A 391 -18.94 -34.95 30.21
CA GLN A 391 -19.43 -35.01 31.58
C GLN A 391 -18.25 -35.04 32.56
N GLU A 392 -18.19 -34.07 33.46
CA GLU A 392 -17.20 -34.00 34.53
C GLU A 392 -17.88 -34.01 35.89
N SER A 393 -17.79 -35.16 36.57
CA SER A 393 -18.49 -35.43 37.84
C SER A 393 -20.00 -35.23 37.72
N SER A 394 -20.51 -34.06 38.11
CA SER A 394 -21.94 -33.69 38.10
C SER A 394 -22.27 -32.52 37.16
N ASN A 395 -21.27 -31.96 36.46
CA ASN A 395 -21.45 -30.86 35.52
C ASN A 395 -21.13 -31.31 34.10
N TRP A 396 -21.75 -30.65 33.12
CA TRP A 396 -21.40 -30.83 31.71
C TRP A 396 -20.53 -29.67 31.28
N ARG A 397 -19.45 -29.95 30.54
CA ARG A 397 -18.67 -28.93 29.85
C ARG A 397 -18.65 -29.19 28.36
N ARG A 398 -18.42 -28.12 27.62
CA ARG A 398 -18.23 -28.17 26.18
C ARG A 398 -16.74 -28.22 25.87
N GLU A 399 -16.36 -29.04 24.90
CA GLU A 399 -15.07 -28.93 24.22
C GLU A 399 -15.31 -28.58 22.75
N TRP A 400 -14.57 -27.60 22.25
CA TRP A 400 -14.70 -27.12 20.89
C TRP A 400 -13.70 -27.81 19.97
N VAL A 401 -14.17 -28.28 18.82
CA VAL A 401 -13.29 -28.76 17.75
C VAL A 401 -12.99 -27.64 16.76
N SER A 402 -11.86 -27.75 16.05
CA SER A 402 -11.47 -26.75 15.03
C SER A 402 -12.53 -26.63 13.93
N TRP A 403 -12.74 -25.44 13.38
CA TRP A 403 -13.69 -25.22 12.29
C TRP A 403 -13.45 -26.11 11.07
N LYS A 404 -12.20 -26.48 10.78
CA LYS A 404 -11.88 -27.45 9.73
C LYS A 404 -12.48 -28.84 9.99
N GLU A 405 -12.49 -29.27 11.24
CA GLU A 405 -13.13 -30.51 11.67
C GLU A 405 -14.65 -30.38 11.69
N VAL A 406 -15.19 -29.20 12.05
CA VAL A 406 -16.63 -28.93 11.96
C VAL A 406 -17.16 -29.12 10.55
N VAL A 407 -16.44 -28.64 9.53
CA VAL A 407 -16.83 -28.85 8.13
C VAL A 407 -16.94 -30.34 7.79
N LEU A 408 -16.07 -31.19 8.34
CA LEU A 408 -16.17 -32.64 8.17
C LEU A 408 -17.45 -33.21 8.81
N ARG A 409 -17.78 -32.74 10.02
CA ARG A 409 -18.95 -33.19 10.80
C ARG A 409 -20.28 -32.63 10.30
N TYR A 410 -20.25 -31.49 9.61
CA TYR A 410 -21.42 -30.79 9.10
C TYR A 410 -21.99 -31.46 7.85
N GLY A 411 -21.14 -31.68 6.86
CA GLY A 411 -21.53 -32.19 5.54
C GLY A 411 -21.60 -33.73 5.50
N PRO A 412 -21.31 -34.36 4.34
CA PRO A 412 -21.45 -35.80 4.14
C PRO A 412 -20.42 -36.66 4.92
N GLY A 413 -19.67 -36.10 5.86
CA GLY A 413 -18.64 -36.83 6.60
C GLY A 413 -17.38 -37.17 5.80
N THR A 414 -17.19 -36.59 4.60
CA THR A 414 -16.08 -36.96 3.71
C THR A 414 -14.92 -35.95 3.76
N LYS A 415 -13.69 -36.48 3.77
CA LYS A 415 -12.46 -35.67 3.68
C LYS A 415 -12.43 -34.81 2.42
N ASP A 416 -12.95 -35.35 1.32
CA ASP A 416 -13.03 -34.69 0.02
C ASP A 416 -13.90 -33.41 0.07
N TYR A 417 -15.10 -33.48 0.66
CA TYR A 417 -15.93 -32.30 0.89
C TYR A 417 -15.19 -31.24 1.74
N ARG A 418 -14.63 -31.66 2.88
CA ARG A 418 -13.87 -30.77 3.77
C ARG A 418 -12.71 -30.08 3.05
N ASP A 419 -11.94 -30.83 2.28
CA ASP A 419 -10.75 -30.30 1.62
C ASP A 419 -11.11 -29.34 0.47
N ARG A 420 -12.23 -29.55 -0.23
CA ARG A 420 -12.78 -28.58 -1.19
C ARG A 420 -13.15 -27.26 -0.53
N VAL A 421 -13.96 -27.31 0.54
CA VAL A 421 -14.37 -26.12 1.30
C VAL A 421 -13.15 -25.38 1.81
N TRP A 422 -12.20 -26.10 2.43
CA TRP A 422 -11.01 -25.49 3.02
C TRP A 422 -10.08 -24.86 1.97
N LYS A 423 -9.98 -25.47 0.79
CA LYS A 423 -9.20 -24.94 -0.34
C LYS A 423 -9.79 -23.64 -0.86
N ILE A 424 -11.12 -23.54 -0.95
CA ILE A 424 -11.80 -22.30 -1.29
C ILE A 424 -11.55 -21.28 -0.18
N TYR A 425 -11.88 -21.61 1.08
CA TYR A 425 -11.74 -20.71 2.21
C TYR A 425 -10.32 -20.10 2.33
N LYS A 426 -9.26 -20.91 2.20
CA LYS A 426 -7.87 -20.42 2.35
C LYS A 426 -7.26 -19.82 1.09
N ASN A 427 -7.58 -20.35 -0.10
CA ASN A 427 -6.86 -20.00 -1.33
C ASN A 427 -7.74 -19.37 -2.41
N GLY A 428 -9.05 -19.46 -2.27
CA GLY A 428 -10.02 -19.02 -3.27
C GLY A 428 -9.95 -19.80 -4.55
N ILE A 429 -9.67 -21.09 -4.46
CA ILE A 429 -9.55 -21.97 -5.62
C ILE A 429 -10.65 -23.01 -5.52
N ASP A 430 -11.56 -23.00 -6.50
CA ASP A 430 -12.65 -23.96 -6.59
C ASP A 430 -12.15 -25.39 -6.96
N PRO A 431 -13.04 -26.39 -6.98
CA PRO A 431 -12.67 -27.76 -7.36
C PRO A 431 -12.16 -27.88 -8.80
N GLN A 432 -12.63 -27.02 -9.70
CA GLN A 432 -12.24 -26.96 -11.12
C GLN A 432 -10.91 -26.20 -11.32
N GLY A 433 -10.37 -25.57 -10.28
CA GLY A 433 -9.12 -24.80 -10.33
C GLY A 433 -9.30 -23.31 -10.65
N ASN A 434 -10.52 -22.82 -10.77
CA ASN A 434 -10.79 -21.41 -10.97
C ASN A 434 -10.47 -20.61 -9.70
N LYS A 435 -9.81 -19.47 -9.87
CA LYS A 435 -9.57 -18.52 -8.78
C LYS A 435 -10.80 -17.64 -8.61
N LEU A 436 -11.51 -17.83 -7.51
CA LEU A 436 -12.70 -17.05 -7.15
C LEU A 436 -12.35 -15.58 -6.86
N TRP A 437 -11.13 -15.29 -6.43
CA TRP A 437 -10.59 -13.94 -6.30
C TRP A 437 -9.14 -13.85 -6.79
N PHE A 438 -8.79 -12.71 -7.39
CA PHE A 438 -7.42 -12.40 -7.80
C PHE A 438 -6.76 -11.47 -6.79
N MET A 439 -5.65 -11.91 -6.18
CA MET A 439 -4.72 -10.94 -5.58
C MET A 439 -4.08 -10.13 -6.73
N LEU A 440 -4.21 -8.81 -6.64
CA LEU A 440 -3.89 -7.75 -7.61
C LEU A 440 -2.43 -7.73 -8.14
N LEU A 441 -1.96 -8.79 -8.80
CA LEU A 441 -0.64 -8.78 -9.44
C LEU A 441 -0.56 -7.88 -10.69
N PRO A 442 -1.61 -7.77 -11.55
CA PRO A 442 -1.54 -6.92 -12.75
C PRO A 442 -1.54 -5.42 -12.43
N LEU A 443 -2.19 -4.99 -11.35
CA LEU A 443 -2.22 -3.58 -10.92
C LEU A 443 -0.88 -3.12 -10.33
N LEU A 444 -0.04 -4.02 -9.82
CA LEU A 444 1.28 -3.70 -9.29
C LEU A 444 2.32 -3.38 -10.38
N LEU A 445 2.13 -3.92 -11.59
CA LEU A 445 3.07 -3.71 -12.70
C LEU A 445 2.77 -2.46 -13.54
N LEU A 446 1.52 -1.98 -13.53
CA LEU A 446 1.09 -0.80 -14.27
C LEU A 446 1.85 0.49 -13.91
N PRO A 447 2.09 0.82 -12.62
CA PRO A 447 2.84 2.03 -12.25
C PRO A 447 4.30 2.00 -12.70
N ALA A 448 4.95 0.84 -12.64
CA ALA A 448 6.32 0.67 -13.11
C ALA A 448 6.41 0.85 -14.64
N LEU A 449 5.42 0.34 -15.37
CA LEU A 449 5.33 0.47 -16.82
C LEU A 449 5.06 1.94 -17.23
N VAL A 450 4.15 2.63 -16.54
CA VAL A 450 3.87 4.06 -16.74
C VAL A 450 5.08 4.94 -16.39
N PHE A 451 5.79 4.64 -15.30
CA PHE A 451 7.00 5.36 -14.91
C PHE A 451 8.13 5.18 -15.93
N SER A 452 8.32 3.96 -16.44
CA SER A 452 9.29 3.69 -17.50
C SER A 452 8.97 4.45 -18.79
N LEU A 453 7.69 4.57 -19.15
CA LEU A 453 7.26 5.35 -20.32
C LEU A 453 7.48 6.86 -20.15
N PHE A 454 7.41 7.39 -18.91
CA PHE A 454 7.71 8.79 -18.61
C PHE A 454 9.21 9.10 -18.70
N VAL A 455 10.07 8.26 -18.12
CA VAL A 455 11.54 8.46 -18.12
C VAL A 455 12.16 8.33 -19.52
N LEU A 456 11.47 7.65 -20.44
CA LEU A 456 11.94 7.42 -21.80
C LEU A 456 11.39 8.42 -22.82
N GLN A 457 10.48 9.33 -22.44
CA GLN A 457 9.93 10.33 -23.37
C GLN A 457 11.04 11.20 -23.99
N GLY A 458 10.95 11.41 -25.30
CA GLY A 458 11.88 12.27 -26.04
C GLY A 458 13.27 11.68 -26.28
N LYS A 459 13.62 10.56 -25.65
CA LYS A 459 14.89 9.85 -25.92
C LYS A 459 14.88 9.29 -27.34
N THR A 460 15.99 9.49 -28.04
CA THR A 460 16.17 9.01 -29.41
C THR A 460 17.03 7.77 -29.42
N TYR A 461 16.66 6.73 -30.15
CA TYR A 461 17.46 5.51 -30.36
C TYR A 461 17.79 5.38 -31.83
N VAL A 462 19.04 5.06 -32.16
CA VAL A 462 19.42 4.87 -33.56
C VAL A 462 19.52 3.40 -33.89
N THR A 463 18.90 2.98 -35.00
CA THR A 463 19.01 1.62 -35.54
C THR A 463 19.53 1.66 -36.98
N PHE A 464 20.02 0.50 -37.43
CA PHE A 464 20.50 0.26 -38.78
C PHE A 464 19.72 -0.93 -39.32
N GLU A 465 18.86 -0.71 -40.30
CA GLU A 465 18.01 -1.72 -40.89
C GLU A 465 18.50 -2.10 -42.29
N ASP A 466 18.66 -3.40 -42.55
CA ASP A 466 19.05 -3.88 -43.88
C ASP A 466 17.95 -3.61 -44.92
N ILE A 467 18.36 -3.10 -46.09
CA ILE A 467 17.47 -2.98 -47.23
C ILE A 467 17.48 -4.32 -47.98
N LYS A 468 16.38 -5.08 -47.85
CA LYS A 468 16.24 -6.41 -48.45
C LYS A 468 16.64 -6.42 -49.94
N GLY A 469 17.47 -7.39 -50.30
CA GLY A 469 17.93 -7.58 -51.69
C GLY A 469 19.09 -6.67 -52.11
N THR A 470 19.66 -5.89 -51.19
CA THR A 470 20.83 -5.03 -51.42
C THR A 470 21.88 -5.24 -50.34
N GLU A 471 23.09 -4.70 -50.53
CA GLU A 471 24.09 -4.57 -49.45
C GLU A 471 23.94 -3.26 -48.66
N ASP A 472 22.86 -2.51 -48.92
CA ASP A 472 22.62 -1.19 -48.37
C ASP A 472 21.82 -1.29 -47.05
N TYR A 473 21.95 -0.25 -46.21
CA TYR A 473 21.21 -0.16 -44.95
C TYR A 473 20.63 1.24 -44.73
N LEU A 474 19.48 1.29 -44.08
CA LEU A 474 18.79 2.50 -43.67
C LEU A 474 19.06 2.78 -42.20
N THR A 475 19.65 3.93 -41.91
CA THR A 475 19.83 4.41 -40.54
C THR A 475 18.57 5.15 -40.11
N LYS A 476 17.97 4.78 -38.98
CA LYS A 476 16.76 5.43 -38.43
C LYS A 476 16.96 5.90 -37.01
N ALA A 477 16.38 7.05 -36.68
CA ALA A 477 16.15 7.49 -35.31
C ALA A 477 14.73 7.09 -34.86
N HIS A 478 14.62 6.56 -33.66
CA HIS A 478 13.38 6.16 -33.01
C HIS A 478 13.18 7.04 -31.80
N ILE A 479 12.13 7.86 -31.78
CA ILE A 479 11.84 8.79 -30.69
C ILE A 479 10.58 8.30 -30.00
N LEU A 480 10.64 8.05 -28.68
CA LEU A 480 9.43 7.74 -27.92
C LEU A 480 8.61 9.03 -27.74
N ASN A 481 7.39 9.05 -28.28
CA ASN A 481 6.45 10.15 -28.18
C ASN A 481 5.09 9.62 -27.70
N GLY A 482 4.79 9.85 -26.42
CA GLY A 482 3.69 9.18 -25.72
C GLY A 482 3.93 7.67 -25.65
N VAL A 483 2.98 6.87 -26.11
CA VAL A 483 3.09 5.41 -26.14
C VAL A 483 3.59 4.85 -27.48
N TRP A 484 3.92 5.72 -28.44
CA TRP A 484 4.30 5.32 -29.80
C TRP A 484 5.74 5.74 -30.12
N PHE A 485 6.43 4.93 -30.92
CA PHE A 485 7.71 5.32 -31.50
C PHE A 485 7.48 6.10 -32.80
N GLN A 486 8.04 7.30 -32.85
CA GLN A 486 8.21 8.05 -34.10
C GLN A 486 9.51 7.59 -34.76
N HIS A 487 9.41 7.14 -36.01
CA HIS A 487 10.54 6.67 -36.80
C HIS A 487 10.97 7.74 -37.81
N LEU A 488 12.20 8.22 -37.71
CA LEU A 488 12.77 9.24 -38.58
C LEU A 488 13.94 8.65 -39.37
N PRO A 489 13.89 8.58 -40.71
CA PRO A 489 15.04 8.16 -41.50
C PRO A 489 16.16 9.20 -41.38
N LEU A 490 17.37 8.75 -41.07
CA LEU A 490 18.57 9.60 -40.96
C LEU A 490 19.37 9.61 -42.27
N ALA A 491 19.70 8.44 -42.79
CA ALA A 491 20.45 8.29 -44.04
C ALA A 491 20.30 6.87 -44.61
N ILE A 492 20.42 6.75 -45.93
CA ILE A 492 20.63 5.47 -46.61
C ILE A 492 22.13 5.36 -46.89
N THR A 493 22.76 4.26 -46.52
CA THR A 493 24.15 3.97 -46.89
C THR A 493 24.18 2.95 -48.01
N ARG A 494 24.68 3.37 -49.18
CA ARG A 494 24.84 2.54 -50.37
C ARG A 494 26.23 1.92 -50.37
N SER A 495 26.27 0.61 -50.60
CA SER A 495 27.48 -0.21 -50.74
C SER A 495 28.39 0.20 -51.91
N SER A 496 27.82 0.85 -52.94
CA SER A 496 28.49 1.09 -54.23
C SER A 496 28.63 2.57 -54.64
N ALA A 497 28.16 3.52 -53.82
CA ALA A 497 28.27 4.95 -54.11
C ALA A 497 28.49 5.74 -52.81
N GLY A 498 29.37 6.74 -52.84
CA GLY A 498 29.75 7.55 -51.68
C GLY A 498 28.51 8.18 -51.03
N ASN A 499 28.13 7.65 -49.86
CA ASN A 499 26.91 8.03 -49.16
C ASN A 499 27.17 8.71 -47.81
N PHE A 500 26.15 9.45 -47.38
CA PHE A 500 26.11 10.44 -46.30
C PHE A 500 26.49 9.98 -44.88
N LEU A 501 26.52 8.67 -44.59
CA LEU A 501 27.10 8.11 -43.35
C LEU A 501 27.95 6.90 -43.72
N ALA A 502 29.11 7.17 -44.32
CA ALA A 502 30.03 6.17 -44.80
C ALA A 502 30.62 5.40 -43.61
N MET A 503 30.08 4.21 -43.31
CA MET A 503 30.55 3.31 -42.25
C MET A 503 30.54 1.86 -42.73
N ASP A 504 31.50 1.07 -42.24
CA ASP A 504 31.59 -0.37 -42.46
C ASP A 504 30.63 -1.09 -41.51
N ARG A 505 29.52 -1.59 -42.07
CA ARG A 505 28.50 -2.35 -41.33
C ARG A 505 29.02 -3.60 -40.63
N LYS A 506 30.17 -4.14 -41.05
CA LYS A 506 30.80 -5.32 -40.42
C LYS A 506 31.64 -4.94 -39.20
N LYS A 507 31.71 -3.66 -38.86
CA LYS A 507 32.42 -3.14 -37.69
C LYS A 507 31.43 -2.48 -36.72
N PRO A 508 31.75 -2.42 -35.42
CA PRO A 508 30.92 -1.74 -34.45
C PRO A 508 30.66 -0.28 -34.85
N ILE A 509 29.40 0.12 -34.75
CA ILE A 509 28.95 1.51 -34.85
C ILE A 509 28.58 1.96 -33.44
N TYR A 510 29.06 3.15 -33.06
CA TYR A 510 28.86 3.74 -31.75
C TYR A 510 27.96 4.96 -31.88
N VAL A 511 27.01 5.10 -30.95
CA VAL A 511 26.07 6.23 -30.91
C VAL A 511 26.19 6.88 -29.54
N LYS A 512 26.37 8.20 -29.52
CA LYS A 512 26.38 9.01 -28.30
C LYS A 512 25.40 10.17 -28.45
N TYR A 513 24.96 10.67 -27.32
CA TYR A 513 24.01 11.77 -27.18
C TYR A 513 24.71 12.85 -26.37
N LEU A 514 24.83 14.04 -26.94
CA LEU A 514 25.59 15.16 -26.38
C LEU A 514 24.79 16.44 -26.60
N ASP A 515 24.48 17.20 -25.56
CA ASP A 515 23.91 18.56 -25.65
C ASP A 515 25.06 19.57 -25.76
N ILE A 516 25.62 19.71 -26.96
CA ILE A 516 26.89 20.43 -27.18
C ILE A 516 26.66 21.94 -27.18
N ASP A 517 25.48 22.40 -27.61
CA ASP A 517 25.13 23.82 -27.66
C ASP A 517 24.30 24.31 -26.47
N LYS A 518 23.97 23.42 -25.53
CA LYS A 518 23.21 23.69 -24.30
C LYS A 518 21.79 24.19 -24.57
N ASP A 519 21.18 23.76 -25.68
CA ASP A 519 19.78 24.05 -25.97
C ASP A 519 18.80 23.11 -25.23
N GLY A 520 19.33 22.14 -24.47
CA GLY A 520 18.58 21.13 -23.74
C GLY A 520 18.16 19.93 -24.59
N ARG A 521 18.71 19.78 -25.80
CA ARG A 521 18.44 18.67 -26.72
C ARG A 521 19.74 18.04 -27.18
N ASP A 522 19.86 16.73 -26.95
CA ASP A 522 21.05 16.01 -27.38
C ASP A 522 21.20 15.99 -28.92
N GLU A 523 22.36 16.40 -29.41
CA GLU A 523 22.89 15.98 -30.69
C GLU A 523 23.33 14.50 -30.67
N ILE A 524 23.25 13.86 -31.84
CA ILE A 524 23.61 12.46 -32.02
C ILE A 524 24.99 12.38 -32.67
N LEU A 525 25.98 11.87 -31.96
CA LEU A 525 27.28 11.54 -32.51
C LEU A 525 27.32 10.07 -32.92
N ILE A 526 27.31 9.80 -34.23
CA ILE A 526 27.47 8.46 -34.78
C ILE A 526 28.93 8.29 -35.21
N SER A 527 29.57 7.24 -34.70
CA SER A 527 30.99 6.96 -34.97
C SER A 527 31.19 5.53 -35.44
N GLY A 528 32.06 5.32 -36.42
CA GLY A 528 32.33 3.99 -36.96
C GLY A 528 33.55 3.95 -37.86
N LYS A 529 34.00 2.74 -38.22
CA LYS A 529 35.09 2.60 -39.20
C LYS A 529 34.58 2.82 -40.61
N TYR A 530 35.35 3.50 -41.44
CA TYR A 530 35.15 3.56 -42.88
C TYR A 530 36.49 3.41 -43.57
N LEU A 531 36.64 2.33 -44.36
CA LEU A 531 37.93 1.92 -44.89
C LEU A 531 38.97 1.80 -43.76
N ALA A 532 40.12 2.48 -43.89
CA ALA A 532 41.18 2.50 -42.89
C ALA A 532 41.00 3.56 -41.78
N HIS A 533 39.96 4.41 -41.87
CA HIS A 533 39.76 5.54 -40.98
C HIS A 533 38.62 5.29 -39.99
N PHE A 534 38.66 5.97 -38.85
CA PHE A 534 37.53 6.10 -37.95
C PHE A 534 36.86 7.44 -38.28
N THR A 535 35.55 7.40 -38.49
CA THR A 535 34.77 8.53 -38.99
C THR A 535 33.68 8.84 -37.99
N HIS A 536 33.46 10.12 -37.73
CA HIS A 536 32.39 10.60 -36.87
C HIS A 536 31.47 11.53 -37.63
N TYR A 537 30.18 11.43 -37.36
CA TYR A 537 29.13 12.29 -37.87
C TYR A 537 28.32 12.83 -36.71
N LEU A 538 28.09 14.12 -36.71
CA LEU A 538 27.26 14.78 -35.72
C LEU A 538 25.94 15.16 -36.38
N LEU A 539 24.83 14.74 -35.78
CA LEU A 539 23.50 15.05 -36.27
C LEU A 539 22.76 15.90 -35.26
N LYS A 540 22.15 16.99 -35.73
CA LYS A 540 21.32 17.88 -34.93
C LYS A 540 19.85 17.78 -35.33
N LYS A 541 18.97 17.77 -34.34
CA LYS A 541 17.52 17.75 -34.57
C LYS A 541 17.01 19.14 -34.93
N GLU A 542 16.37 19.27 -36.07
CA GLU A 542 15.69 20.49 -36.50
C GLU A 542 14.25 20.17 -36.92
N GLY A 543 13.29 20.65 -36.11
CA GLY A 543 11.89 20.28 -36.26
C GLY A 543 11.70 18.76 -36.16
N ASN A 544 11.17 18.15 -37.23
CA ASN A 544 10.89 16.72 -37.34
C ASN A 544 11.96 15.95 -38.12
N GLN A 545 13.15 16.52 -38.31
CA GLN A 545 14.24 15.88 -39.06
C GLN A 545 15.56 16.03 -38.31
N TYR A 546 16.54 15.23 -38.70
CA TYR A 546 17.93 15.38 -38.29
C TYR A 546 18.76 15.83 -39.49
N ARG A 547 19.62 16.82 -39.28
CA ARG A 547 20.61 17.25 -40.27
C ARG A 547 22.03 16.95 -39.80
N ILE A 548 22.93 16.70 -40.74
CA ILE A 548 24.37 16.63 -40.46
C ILE A 548 24.85 18.02 -40.10
N VAL A 549 25.63 18.12 -39.02
CA VAL A 549 26.32 19.34 -38.67
C VAL A 549 27.68 19.34 -39.38
N TYR A 550 27.84 20.32 -40.26
CA TYR A 550 29.09 20.50 -41.00
C TYR A 550 30.15 21.16 -40.12
N HIS A 551 31.42 20.89 -40.43
CA HIS A 551 32.56 21.54 -39.79
C HIS A 551 33.55 22.06 -40.84
N ASN A 552 34.30 23.08 -40.47
CA ASN A 552 35.44 23.55 -41.25
C ASN A 552 36.65 22.68 -40.95
N SER A 553 37.23 22.10 -41.99
CA SER A 553 38.51 21.37 -41.88
C SER A 553 39.68 22.33 -41.65
N GLU A 554 40.85 21.78 -41.37
CA GLU A 554 42.14 22.51 -41.27
C GLU A 554 42.52 23.33 -42.52
N PHE A 555 41.83 23.11 -43.65
CA PHE A 555 42.02 23.85 -44.90
C PHE A 555 40.81 24.75 -45.24
N ASP A 556 39.99 25.13 -44.24
CA ASP A 556 38.77 25.94 -44.39
C ASP A 556 37.70 25.39 -45.33
N ALA A 557 37.85 24.14 -45.79
CA ALA A 557 36.82 23.46 -46.55
C ALA A 557 35.74 22.90 -45.61
N LEU A 558 34.48 23.12 -45.95
CA LEU A 558 33.32 22.57 -45.26
C LEU A 558 33.26 21.04 -45.45
N LYS A 559 33.10 20.28 -44.37
CA LYS A 559 33.07 18.82 -44.35
C LYS A 559 31.92 18.29 -43.49
N GLU A 560 31.36 17.16 -43.92
CA GLU A 560 30.26 16.46 -43.24
C GLU A 560 30.73 15.52 -42.12
N ALA A 561 31.97 15.05 -42.20
CA ALA A 561 32.45 13.94 -41.39
C ALA A 561 33.85 14.20 -40.83
N PHE A 562 34.01 14.00 -39.53
CA PHE A 562 35.31 14.13 -38.87
C PHE A 562 36.13 12.86 -39.11
N ARG A 563 37.32 13.00 -39.70
CA ARG A 563 38.21 11.87 -40.04
C ARG A 563 39.42 11.85 -39.11
N THR A 564 39.23 11.36 -37.91
CA THR A 564 40.27 11.30 -36.89
C THR A 564 40.03 10.14 -35.94
N LYS A 565 41.07 9.74 -35.21
CA LYS A 565 40.95 8.77 -34.12
C LYS A 565 40.48 9.43 -32.81
N LYS A 566 40.54 10.77 -32.71
CA LYS A 566 40.23 11.55 -31.51
C LYS A 566 39.61 12.91 -31.85
N ILE A 567 38.49 13.24 -31.21
CA ILE A 567 37.80 14.54 -31.28
C ILE A 567 37.62 15.04 -29.85
N GLU A 568 37.94 16.32 -29.61
CA GLU A 568 37.60 17.01 -28.36
C GLU A 568 36.70 18.19 -28.71
N PHE A 569 35.51 18.21 -28.12
CA PHE A 569 34.58 19.34 -28.21
C PHE A 569 34.89 20.28 -27.04
N LEU A 570 35.11 21.57 -27.36
CA LEU A 570 35.43 22.59 -26.38
C LEU A 570 34.23 23.49 -26.11
N GLU A 571 34.13 23.99 -24.89
CA GLU A 571 33.16 25.00 -24.49
C GLU A 571 33.87 26.23 -23.90
N PHE A 572 33.33 27.42 -24.19
CA PHE A 572 33.72 28.62 -23.46
C PHE A 572 33.11 28.63 -22.06
N LYS A 573 33.95 28.69 -21.03
CA LYS A 573 33.55 28.96 -19.66
C LYS A 573 34.00 30.35 -19.23
N GLU A 574 33.09 31.04 -18.56
CA GLU A 574 33.35 32.32 -17.94
C GLU A 574 34.30 32.12 -16.75
N VAL A 575 35.45 32.80 -16.78
CA VAL A 575 36.45 32.80 -15.71
C VAL A 575 36.78 34.24 -15.35
N GLU A 576 37.35 34.47 -14.16
CA GLU A 576 37.81 35.81 -13.78
C GLU A 576 38.81 36.35 -14.81
N GLY A 577 38.42 37.41 -15.52
CA GLY A 577 39.23 38.05 -16.55
C GLY A 577 38.91 37.69 -18.01
N GLY A 578 37.90 36.87 -18.29
CA GLY A 578 37.42 36.63 -19.66
C GLY A 578 36.79 35.25 -19.90
N LEU A 579 36.75 34.83 -21.16
CA LEU A 579 36.32 33.48 -21.54
C LEU A 579 37.53 32.55 -21.65
N SER A 580 37.47 31.38 -21.01
CA SER A 580 38.44 30.29 -21.20
C SER A 580 37.79 29.15 -21.98
N LEU A 581 38.57 28.45 -22.80
CA LEU A 581 38.12 27.23 -23.49
C LEU A 581 38.45 26.02 -22.61
N GLU A 582 37.43 25.29 -22.17
CA GLU A 582 37.60 24.03 -21.45
C GLU A 582 37.08 22.85 -22.27
N ALA A 583 37.77 21.71 -22.17
CA ALA A 583 37.34 20.47 -22.81
C ALA A 583 36.15 19.87 -22.06
N VAL A 584 35.07 19.56 -22.78
CA VAL A 584 33.86 18.95 -22.21
C VAL A 584 34.06 17.43 -22.03
N GLU A 585 34.92 16.78 -22.82
CA GLU A 585 35.34 15.38 -22.67
C GLU A 585 36.78 15.14 -23.18
N ASN A 586 37.51 14.20 -22.56
CA ASN A 586 38.86 13.77 -22.96
C ASN A 586 38.91 12.27 -23.30
N TYR A 587 39.49 11.89 -24.43
CA TYR A 587 39.77 10.48 -24.79
C TYR A 587 41.29 10.28 -25.01
N PRO A 588 42.04 9.60 -24.14
CA PRO A 588 43.42 9.23 -24.43
C PRO A 588 43.47 7.89 -25.19
N LEU A 589 44.24 7.79 -26.29
CA LEU A 589 44.64 6.51 -26.91
C LEU A 589 45.86 6.69 -27.83
N HIS A 590 46.83 5.77 -27.72
CA HIS A 590 48.15 5.85 -28.36
C HIS A 590 48.13 5.69 -29.88
N TYR A 591 49.01 6.44 -30.55
CA TYR A 591 49.26 6.30 -31.99
C TYR A 591 50.26 5.17 -32.28
N ARG A 592 49.95 4.30 -33.25
CA ARG A 592 50.75 3.10 -33.56
C ARG A 592 52.17 3.38 -34.10
N ASN A 593 52.39 4.54 -34.74
CA ASN A 593 53.68 4.88 -35.36
C ASN A 593 54.47 5.95 -34.59
N ALA A 594 53.92 6.46 -33.47
CA ALA A 594 54.55 7.43 -32.59
C ALA A 594 53.91 7.33 -31.19
N PRO A 595 54.17 6.24 -30.45
CA PRO A 595 53.44 5.92 -29.21
C PRO A 595 53.61 6.94 -28.08
N GLY A 596 54.58 7.87 -28.18
CA GLY A 596 54.80 8.96 -27.22
C GLY A 596 54.15 10.32 -27.57
N GLN A 597 53.30 10.39 -28.61
CA GLN A 597 52.72 11.66 -29.07
C GLN A 597 51.20 11.59 -29.18
N LEU A 598 50.53 12.64 -28.70
CA LEU A 598 49.10 12.90 -28.88
C LEU A 598 48.92 14.06 -29.86
N TRP A 599 47.98 13.89 -30.79
CA TRP A 599 47.51 14.95 -31.66
C TRP A 599 46.04 15.20 -31.33
N ALA A 600 45.71 16.43 -30.92
CA ALA A 600 44.35 16.84 -30.57
C ALA A 600 43.84 17.88 -31.56
N THR A 601 42.60 17.72 -32.00
CA THR A 601 41.90 18.61 -32.92
C THR A 601 40.73 19.22 -32.16
N TYR A 602 40.77 20.55 -31.98
CA TYR A 602 39.81 21.28 -31.18
C TYR A 602 38.72 21.90 -32.03
N TYR A 603 37.46 21.71 -31.60
CA TYR A 603 36.28 22.23 -32.28
C TYR A 603 35.42 23.06 -31.33
N PHE A 604 34.92 24.20 -31.81
CA PHE A 604 33.89 24.99 -31.15
C PHE A 604 32.70 25.20 -32.09
N PHE A 605 31.50 25.29 -31.53
CA PHE A 605 30.30 25.61 -32.29
C PHE A 605 30.20 27.13 -32.50
N ASP A 606 30.11 27.58 -33.75
CA ASP A 606 29.83 28.98 -34.08
C ASP A 606 28.31 29.17 -34.18
N PRO A 607 27.66 29.87 -33.22
CA PRO A 607 26.21 30.06 -33.24
C PRO A 607 25.73 30.89 -34.42
N GLN A 608 26.58 31.76 -34.99
CA GLN A 608 26.22 32.62 -36.12
C GLN A 608 26.33 31.88 -37.45
N GLY A 609 27.30 30.97 -37.59
CA GLY A 609 27.51 30.16 -38.79
C GLY A 609 26.75 28.83 -38.81
N GLY A 610 26.27 28.37 -37.65
CA GLY A 610 25.59 27.08 -37.51
C GLY A 610 26.47 25.87 -37.85
N ASN A 611 27.80 26.04 -37.74
CA ASN A 611 28.82 25.06 -38.08
C ASN A 611 29.92 25.00 -37.02
N TYR A 612 30.65 23.88 -36.99
CA TYR A 612 31.82 23.75 -36.12
C TYR A 612 33.05 24.34 -36.80
N LYS A 613 33.82 25.13 -36.06
CA LYS A 613 35.10 25.69 -36.53
C LYS A 613 36.25 25.01 -35.82
N PHE A 614 37.29 24.76 -36.61
CA PHE A 614 38.57 24.24 -36.13
C PHE A 614 39.44 25.40 -35.60
N TYR A 615 40.03 25.22 -34.43
CA TYR A 615 40.87 26.27 -33.83
C TYR A 615 42.36 25.92 -33.81
N LYS A 616 42.73 24.63 -33.67
CA LYS A 616 44.14 24.22 -33.60
C LYS A 616 44.31 22.71 -33.64
N THR A 617 45.35 22.24 -34.33
CA THR A 617 45.88 20.88 -34.15
C THR A 617 47.12 21.04 -33.28
N VAL A 618 47.09 20.53 -32.05
CA VAL A 618 48.21 20.64 -31.13
C VAL A 618 48.89 19.28 -31.01
N LYS A 619 50.21 19.28 -31.21
CA LYS A 619 51.09 18.19 -30.85
C LYS A 619 51.38 18.28 -29.35
N GLN A 620 51.01 17.25 -28.60
CA GLN A 620 51.37 17.09 -27.19
C GLN A 620 52.31 15.90 -27.04
N ASP A 621 53.48 16.13 -26.45
CA ASP A 621 54.39 15.07 -26.05
C ASP A 621 53.92 14.52 -24.70
N LEU A 622 53.85 13.19 -24.58
CA LEU A 622 53.50 12.51 -23.34
C LEU A 622 54.74 12.50 -22.44
N ASN A 623 54.83 13.43 -21.49
CA ASN A 623 55.86 13.41 -20.43
C ASN A 623 55.59 12.31 -19.41
#